data_AF-A0A950RHX7-F1
#
_entry.id   AF-A0A950RHX7-F1
#
_cell.length_a   1.000
_cell.length_b   1.000
_cell.length_c   1.000
_cell.angle_alpha   90.00
_cell.angle_beta   90.00
_cell.angle_gamma   90.00
#
_symmetry.space_group_name_H-M   'P 1'
#
loop_
_entity.id
_entity.type
_entity.pdbx_description
1 polymer ?
#
loop_
_entity_poly.entity_id
_entity_poly.type
_entity_poly.pdbx_seq_one_letter_code
_entity_poly.pdbx_strand_id
1 'polypeptide(L)'
;MFHRTGSIEINCDAPLYQIVQACQEIGIHSPEDVRWCRMSHFVKERQSRGFLAHQPWKFFFGGSRPQEIPCSCGQKLPLLEKCTFTFLSGNLATFLLGQCPRCRT
;
A
#
# COMPACT_ATOMS: atom_id res chain seq x y z
N MET A 1 9.53 40.60 -14.94
CA MET A 1 8.37 39.79 -14.51
C MET A 1 8.84 38.35 -14.39
N PHE A 2 8.89 37.78 -13.19
CA PHE A 2 9.35 36.40 -12.97
C PHE A 2 8.15 35.46 -13.12
N HIS A 3 8.18 34.60 -14.14
CA HIS A 3 7.21 33.53 -14.29
C HIS A 3 7.42 32.52 -13.16
N ARG A 4 6.47 32.43 -12.22
CA ARG A 4 6.41 31.34 -11.24
C ARG A 4 6.09 30.05 -11.98
N THR A 5 7.10 29.31 -12.38
CA THR A 5 6.95 27.88 -12.70
C THR A 5 6.62 27.17 -11.40
N GLY A 6 5.33 26.99 -11.11
CA GLY A 6 4.90 26.11 -10.04
C GLY A 6 5.44 24.71 -10.33
N SER A 7 6.22 24.17 -9.40
CA SER A 7 6.74 22.80 -9.50
C SER A 7 5.58 21.84 -9.67
N ILE A 8 5.60 21.05 -10.74
CA ILE A 8 4.66 19.95 -10.93
C ILE A 8 4.99 18.92 -9.85
N GLU A 9 4.13 18.78 -8.86
CA GLU A 9 4.23 17.69 -7.89
C GLU A 9 3.75 16.40 -8.56
N ILE A 10 4.70 15.53 -8.92
CA ILE A 10 4.39 14.19 -9.40
C ILE A 10 4.21 13.30 -8.17
N ASN A 11 2.97 12.92 -7.88
CA ASN A 11 2.66 11.97 -6.84
C ASN A 11 2.64 10.56 -7.45
N CYS A 12 3.60 9.72 -7.08
CA CYS A 12 3.66 8.33 -7.49
C CYS A 12 3.20 7.46 -6.32
N ASP A 13 2.20 6.60 -6.57
CA ASP A 13 1.71 5.64 -5.57
C ASP A 13 2.63 4.42 -5.44
N ALA A 14 3.62 4.27 -6.32
CA ALA A 14 4.60 3.21 -6.23
C ALA A 14 5.54 3.44 -5.02
N PRO A 15 5.92 2.38 -4.30
CA PRO A 15 6.90 2.48 -3.23
C PRO A 15 8.28 2.89 -3.77
N LEU A 16 9.11 3.45 -2.89
CA LEU A 16 10.52 3.71 -3.22
C LEU A 16 11.24 2.40 -3.52
N TYR A 17 12.21 2.44 -4.44
CA TYR A 17 12.99 1.26 -4.85
C TYR A 17 13.60 0.48 -3.68
N GLN A 18 14.07 1.17 -2.64
CA GLN A 18 14.61 0.52 -1.44
C GLN A 18 13.59 -0.35 -0.70
N ILE A 19 12.31 0.04 -0.72
CA ILE A 19 11.23 -0.77 -0.14
C ILE A 19 11.01 -2.01 -1.00
N VAL A 20 11.00 -1.86 -2.33
CA VAL A 20 10.86 -2.98 -3.28
C VAL A 20 11.99 -3.99 -3.07
N GLN A 21 13.23 -3.52 -2.92
CA GLN A 21 14.39 -4.36 -2.64
C GLN A 21 14.25 -5.10 -1.29
N ALA A 22 13.90 -4.39 -0.22
CA ALA A 22 13.70 -4.98 1.10
C ALA A 22 12.59 -6.04 1.11
N CYS A 23 11.58 -5.94 0.24
CA CYS A 23 10.54 -6.95 0.11
C CYS A 23 11.07 -8.30 -0.40
N GLN A 24 12.08 -8.31 -1.26
CA GLN A 24 12.70 -9.56 -1.72
C GLN A 24 13.36 -10.31 -0.56
N GLU A 25 13.94 -9.58 0.39
CA GLU A 25 14.62 -10.14 1.57
C GLU A 25 13.65 -10.81 2.54
N ILE A 26 12.37 -10.42 2.54
CA ILE A 26 11.32 -11.02 3.38
C ILE A 26 10.46 -12.06 2.63
N GLY A 27 10.91 -12.52 1.45
CA GLY A 27 10.29 -13.62 0.72
C GLY A 27 9.16 -13.24 -0.25
N ILE A 28 9.00 -11.95 -0.57
CA ILE A 28 8.10 -11.53 -1.65
C ILE A 28 8.84 -11.66 -2.98
N HIS A 29 8.31 -12.50 -3.87
CA HIS A 29 8.93 -12.81 -5.16
C HIS A 29 8.36 -11.93 -6.27
N SER A 30 9.12 -11.02 -6.87
CA SER A 30 8.58 -9.96 -7.76
C SER A 30 7.75 -8.88 -7.06
N PRO A 31 8.31 -8.19 -6.05
CA PRO A 31 7.63 -7.11 -5.32
C PRO A 31 7.20 -5.93 -6.20
N GLU A 32 7.79 -5.77 -7.38
CA GLU A 32 7.37 -4.82 -8.40
C GLU A 32 5.93 -5.05 -8.91
N ASP A 33 5.46 -6.30 -8.90
CA ASP A 33 4.13 -6.68 -9.39
C ASP A 33 3.09 -6.82 -8.26
N VAL A 34 3.49 -6.53 -7.02
CA VAL A 34 2.65 -6.67 -5.83
C VAL A 34 1.70 -5.48 -5.68
N ARG A 35 0.53 -5.72 -5.09
CA ARG A 35 -0.41 -4.64 -4.73
C ARG A 35 0.08 -3.92 -3.46
N TRP A 36 0.51 -2.66 -3.65
CA TRP A 36 0.94 -1.80 -2.56
C TRP A 36 -0.20 -0.94 -2.04
N CYS A 37 -0.49 -1.01 -0.74
CA CYS A 37 -1.49 -0.17 -0.09
C CYS A 37 -0.85 0.64 1.05
N ARG A 38 -0.62 1.94 0.83
CA ARG A 38 0.02 2.82 1.80
C ARG A 38 -0.93 3.21 2.93
N MET A 39 -0.50 3.05 4.17
CA MET A 39 -1.37 3.29 5.34
C MET A 39 -1.88 4.73 5.43
N SER A 40 -1.06 5.69 5.02
CA SER A 40 -1.41 7.11 5.06
C SER A 40 -2.61 7.46 4.20
N HIS A 41 -2.92 6.69 3.15
CA HIS A 41 -4.10 6.94 2.32
C HIS A 41 -5.39 6.74 3.13
N PHE A 42 -5.46 5.65 3.90
CA PHE A 42 -6.61 5.36 4.76
C PHE A 42 -6.76 6.36 5.92
N VAL A 43 -5.64 6.87 6.45
CA VAL A 43 -5.66 7.86 7.55
C VAL A 43 -6.10 9.23 7.05
N LYS A 44 -5.62 9.67 5.87
CA LYS A 44 -6.02 10.95 5.27
C LYS A 44 -7.48 10.97 4.84
N GLU A 45 -7.99 9.87 4.30
CA GLU A 45 -9.39 9.75 3.86
C GLU A 45 -10.41 9.90 5.00
N ARG A 46 -10.00 9.63 6.25
CA ARG A 46 -10.82 9.88 7.45
C ARG A 46 -11.01 11.37 7.75
N GLN A 47 -10.05 12.22 7.38
CA GLN A 47 -10.15 13.66 7.63
C GLN A 47 -10.99 14.38 6.58
N SER A 48 -11.08 13.87 5.35
CA SER A 48 -11.83 14.51 4.26
C SER A 48 -13.30 14.13 4.18
N ARG A 49 -13.72 12.98 4.75
CA ARG A 49 -15.12 12.53 4.71
C ARG A 49 -15.80 12.70 6.06
N GLY A 50 -16.52 13.80 6.21
CA GLY A 50 -17.31 14.14 7.41
C GLY A 50 -18.25 13.01 7.84
N PHE A 51 -18.25 12.74 9.15
CA PHE A 51 -19.19 12.01 10.04
C PHE A 51 -20.05 10.80 9.58
N LEU A 52 -20.02 10.36 8.33
CA LEU A 52 -20.75 9.18 7.83
C LEU A 52 -19.89 8.24 6.96
N ALA A 53 -18.56 8.37 7.02
CA ALA A 53 -17.66 7.45 6.33
C ALA A 53 -17.51 6.15 7.13
N HIS A 54 -18.41 5.19 6.84
CA HIS A 54 -18.26 3.78 7.20
C HIS A 54 -16.82 3.32 6.95
N GLN A 55 -16.20 2.84 8.03
CA GLN A 55 -14.77 2.57 8.19
C GLN A 55 -14.20 1.63 7.11
N PRO A 56 -13.58 2.15 6.02
CA PRO A 56 -13.02 1.30 4.99
C PRO A 56 -11.83 0.52 5.54
N TRP A 57 -11.05 1.14 6.42
CA TRP A 57 -9.89 0.52 7.05
C TRP A 57 -10.25 -0.64 7.99
N LYS A 58 -11.36 -0.61 8.74
CA LYS A 58 -11.73 -1.75 9.61
C LYS A 58 -11.97 -3.04 8.84
N PHE A 59 -12.43 -2.92 7.59
CA PHE A 59 -12.54 -4.04 6.66
C PHE A 59 -11.17 -4.65 6.29
N PHE A 60 -10.12 -3.84 6.30
CA PHE A 60 -8.73 -4.28 6.13
C PHE A 60 -8.05 -4.66 7.46
N PHE A 61 -8.57 -4.24 8.63
CA PHE A 61 -7.87 -4.28 9.92
C PHE A 61 -8.48 -5.13 11.03
N GLY A 62 -9.70 -5.65 10.88
CA GLY A 62 -10.28 -6.58 11.86
C GLY A 62 -11.77 -6.38 12.08
N GLY A 63 -12.54 -7.45 11.84
CA GLY A 63 -13.94 -7.59 12.24
C GLY A 63 -14.85 -8.23 11.20
N SER A 64 -14.58 -8.03 9.92
CA SER A 64 -15.26 -8.71 8.82
C SER A 64 -14.22 -9.05 7.76
N ARG A 65 -14.19 -10.32 7.34
CA ARG A 65 -13.20 -10.88 6.40
C ARG A 65 -12.94 -9.88 5.26
N PRO A 66 -11.67 -9.48 4.99
CA PRO A 66 -11.37 -8.68 3.81
C PRO A 66 -11.97 -9.43 2.63
N GLN A 67 -12.79 -8.74 1.82
CA GLN A 67 -13.41 -9.30 0.62
C GLN A 67 -12.27 -10.01 -0.10
N GLU A 68 -12.41 -11.33 -0.23
CA GLU A 68 -11.46 -12.19 -0.90
C GLU A 68 -11.50 -11.77 -2.37
N ILE A 69 -10.80 -10.69 -2.74
CA ILE A 69 -10.66 -10.29 -4.13
C ILE A 69 -9.81 -11.38 -4.75
N PRO A 70 -10.36 -12.17 -5.68
CA PRO A 70 -9.56 -13.19 -6.33
C PRO A 70 -8.47 -12.50 -7.14
N CYS A 71 -7.31 -13.13 -7.18
CA CYS A 71 -6.30 -12.79 -8.19
C CYS A 71 -6.90 -13.04 -9.58
N SER A 72 -6.37 -12.39 -10.61
CA SER A 72 -6.74 -12.63 -12.01
C SER A 72 -6.59 -14.11 -12.43
N CYS A 73 -5.73 -14.89 -11.77
CA CYS A 73 -5.64 -16.34 -11.98
C CYS A 73 -6.74 -17.17 -11.29
N GLY A 74 -7.70 -16.54 -10.63
CA GLY A 74 -8.79 -17.19 -9.89
C GLY A 74 -8.40 -17.74 -8.52
N GLN A 75 -7.13 -17.67 -8.11
CA GLN A 75 -6.72 -18.01 -6.75
C GLN A 75 -7.13 -16.92 -5.76
N LYS A 76 -7.36 -17.30 -4.51
CA LYS A 76 -7.57 -16.34 -3.44
C LYS A 76 -6.27 -15.55 -3.21
N LEU A 77 -6.38 -14.22 -3.17
CA LEU A 77 -5.26 -13.41 -2.69
C LEU A 77 -5.05 -13.67 -1.20
N PRO A 78 -3.79 -13.74 -0.72
CA PRO A 78 -3.53 -13.85 0.70
C PRO A 78 -4.02 -12.60 1.43
N LEU A 79 -4.14 -12.71 2.75
CA LEU A 79 -4.36 -11.55 3.60
C LEU A 79 -3.19 -10.57 3.42
N LEU A 80 -3.50 -9.27 3.37
CA LEU A 80 -2.45 -8.27 3.33
C LEU A 80 -1.74 -8.21 4.69
N GLU A 81 -0.42 -8.32 4.67
CA GLU A 81 0.44 -8.21 5.83
C GLU A 81 0.93 -6.78 6.02
N LYS A 82 1.00 -6.35 7.28
CA LYS A 82 1.48 -5.01 7.63
C LYS A 82 2.99 -5.00 7.78
N CYS A 83 3.67 -4.29 6.88
CA CYS A 83 5.12 -4.11 6.91
C CYS A 83 5.46 -2.64 7.19
N THR A 84 6.40 -2.41 8.11
CA THR A 84 6.91 -1.07 8.42
C THR A 84 8.40 -1.00 8.08
N PHE A 85 8.74 -0.10 7.18
CA PHE A 85 10.10 0.17 6.75
C PHE A 85 10.62 1.41 7.47
N THR A 86 11.86 1.32 7.95
CA THR A 86 12.58 2.44 8.56
C THR A 86 13.66 2.89 7.60
N PHE A 87 13.62 4.16 7.20
CA PHE A 87 14.65 4.75 6.36
C PHE A 87 15.79 5.29 7.20
N LEU A 88 16.98 5.44 6.59
CA LEU A 88 18.16 6.03 7.23
C LEU A 88 17.91 7.45 7.78
N SER A 89 16.95 8.18 7.21
CA SER A 89 16.53 9.50 7.69
C SER A 89 15.72 9.46 8.99
N GLY A 90 15.45 8.26 9.55
CA GLY A 90 14.56 8.06 10.70
C GLY A 90 13.06 8.05 10.33
N ASN A 91 12.73 8.29 9.05
CA ASN A 91 11.34 8.25 8.60
C ASN A 91 10.83 6.81 8.57
N LEU A 92 9.54 6.64 8.87
CA LEU A 92 8.86 5.36 8.79
C LEU A 92 7.86 5.37 7.63
N ALA A 93 7.78 4.28 6.89
CA ALA A 93 6.68 4.03 5.97
C ALA A 93 6.04 2.66 6.24
N THR A 94 4.73 2.67 6.43
CA THR A 94 3.95 1.46 6.65
C THR A 94 3.09 1.15 5.44
N PHE A 95 3.19 -0.09 4.97
CA PHE A 95 2.43 -0.65 3.86
C PHE A 95 1.66 -1.89 4.30
N LEU A 96 0.57 -2.16 3.59
CA LEU A 96 -0.07 -3.47 3.55
C LEU A 96 0.33 -4.15 2.24
N LEU A 97 0.88 -5.35 2.33
CA LEU A 97 1.45 -6.11 1.22
C LEU A 97 0.80 -7.49 1.13
N GLY A 98 0.56 -7.98 -0.08
CA GLY A 98 0.13 -9.37 -0.26
C GLY A 98 0.32 -9.81 -1.70
N GLN A 99 0.77 -11.04 -1.87
CA GLN A 99 1.21 -11.57 -3.15
C GLN A 99 0.52 -12.89 -3.46
N CYS A 100 -0.07 -13.02 -4.65
CA CYS A 100 -0.63 -14.29 -5.07
C CYS A 100 0.45 -15.38 -5.11
N PRO A 101 0.26 -16.55 -4.48
CA PRO A 101 1.26 -17.63 -4.50
C PRO A 101 1.47 -18.22 -5.90
N ARG A 102 0.48 -18.08 -6.80
CA ARG A 102 0.55 -18.59 -8.18
C ARG A 102 1.12 -17.57 -9.14
N CYS A 103 0.54 -16.37 -9.20
CA CYS A 103 0.99 -15.32 -10.13
C CYS A 103 2.25 -14.61 -9.65
N ARG A 104 2.51 -14.62 -8.34
CA ARG A 104 3.54 -13.80 -7.69
C ARG A 104 3.28 -12.30 -7.83
N THR A 105 2.02 -11.93 -7.99
CA THR A 105 1.49 -10.56 -8.07
C THR A 105 0.45 -10.32 -6.98
#